data_AF-A0A2T2ZYM7-F1
#
_entry.id   AF-A0A2T2ZYM7-F1
#
_cell.length_a   1.000
_cell.length_b   1.000
_cell.length_c   1.000
_cell.angle_alpha   90.00
_cell.angle_beta   90.00
_cell.angle_gamma   90.00
#
_symmetry.space_group_name_H-M   'P 1'
#
loop_
_entity.id
_entity.type
_entity.pdbx_description
1 polymer ?
#
loop_
_entity_poly.entity_id
_entity_poly.type
_entity_poly.pdbx_seq_one_letter_code
_entity_poly.pdbx_strand_id
1 'polypeptide(L)' 'VHNDGCIDWLRNAAMCSADISVLAVFKWESSLPHPMSNTKRVPYRCVDWEAMMSSHADRLVSHEEVSSLVNPFLDENS' A
#
# COMPACT_ATOMS: atom_id res chain seq x y z
N VAL A 1 8.31 12.92 -13.11
CA VAL A 1 8.95 11.91 -13.98
C VAL A 1 9.80 10.89 -13.22
N HIS A 2 10.59 11.24 -12.20
CA HIS A 2 11.44 10.24 -11.51
C HIS A 2 10.74 9.45 -10.39
N ASN A 3 9.68 9.99 -9.77
CA ASN A 3 8.91 9.30 -8.71
C ASN A 3 7.72 8.48 -9.23
N ASP A 4 7.28 8.72 -10.46
CA ASP A 4 6.06 8.12 -10.99
C ASP A 4 6.20 6.59 -11.07
N GLY A 5 7.33 6.09 -11.58
CA GLY A 5 7.61 4.66 -11.65
C GLY A 5 7.77 3.96 -10.29
N CYS A 6 8.33 4.64 -9.29
CA CYS A 6 8.45 4.10 -7.94
C CYS A 6 7.08 3.96 -7.27
N ILE A 7 6.21 4.95 -7.43
CA ILE A 7 4.86 4.92 -6.90
C ILE A 7 4.03 3.84 -7.62
N ASP A 8 4.21 3.66 -8.92
CA ASP A 8 3.50 2.61 -9.65
C ASP A 8 3.94 1.20 -9.25
N TRP A 9 5.22 1.01 -8.91
CA TRP A 9 5.69 -0.26 -8.36
C TRP A 9 5.06 -0.57 -6.99
N LEU A 10 4.98 0.44 -6.11
CA LEU A 10 4.31 0.30 -4.80
C LEU A 10 2.82 0.02 -4.94
N ARG A 11 2.13 0.69 -5.88
CA ARG A 11 0.72 0.43 -6.19
C ARG A 11 0.51 -1.00 -6.66
N ASN A 12 1.32 -1.45 -7.63
CA ASN A 12 1.23 -2.82 -8.15
C ASN A 12 1.53 -3.87 -7.07
N ALA A 13 2.53 -3.63 -6.21
CA ALA A 13 2.84 -4.52 -5.10
C ALA A 13 1.71 -4.57 -4.05
N ALA A 14 1.09 -3.43 -3.73
CA ALA A 14 -0.02 -3.36 -2.79
C ALA A 14 -1.28 -4.08 -3.32
N MET A 15 -1.62 -3.90 -4.61
CA MET A 15 -2.72 -4.62 -5.25
C MET A 15 -2.46 -6.13 -5.28
N CYS A 16 -1.27 -6.57 -5.71
CA CYS A 16 -0.91 -7.98 -5.71
C CYS A 16 -0.91 -8.59 -4.29
N SER A 17 -0.46 -7.86 -3.27
CA SER A 17 -0.48 -8.35 -1.89
C SER A 17 -1.91 -8.51 -1.37
N ALA A 18 -2.80 -7.57 -1.68
CA ALA A 18 -4.23 -7.68 -1.35
C ALA A 18 -4.87 -8.88 -2.05
N ASP A 19 -4.59 -9.08 -3.34
CA ASP A 19 -5.10 -10.24 -4.10
C ASP A 19 -4.55 -11.56 -3.56
N ILE A 20 -3.25 -11.67 -3.30
CA ILE A 20 -2.62 -12.92 -2.84
C ILE A 20 -2.97 -13.26 -1.39
N SER A 21 -3.08 -12.27 -0.50
CA SER A 21 -3.43 -12.52 0.92
C SER A 21 -4.87 -13.00 1.09
N VAL A 22 -5.76 -12.53 0.21
CA VAL A 22 -7.15 -12.96 0.10
C VAL A 22 -7.27 -14.30 -0.63
N LEU A 23 -6.48 -14.50 -1.68
CA LEU A 23 -6.39 -15.71 -2.50
C LEU A 23 -5.27 -16.64 -2.01
N ALA A 24 -4.94 -16.65 -0.72
CA ALA A 24 -4.06 -17.66 -0.14
C ALA A 24 -4.82 -18.99 -0.13
N VAL A 25 -5.02 -19.56 -1.32
CA VAL A 25 -5.75 -20.80 -1.62
C VAL A 25 -4.99 -21.99 -1.08
N PHE A 26 -3.77 -21.82 -0.56
CA PHE A 26 -2.96 -22.88 0.02
C PHE A 26 -2.51 -22.52 1.44
N LYS A 27 -2.63 -23.48 2.36
CA LYS A 27 -2.11 -23.41 3.72
C LYS A 27 -1.13 -24.57 3.96
N TRP A 28 -0.15 -24.34 4.82
CA TRP A 28 0.72 -25.40 5.31
C TRP A 28 0.07 -26.06 6.53
N GLU A 29 -0.06 -27.38 6.49
CA GLU A 29 -0.53 -28.18 7.62
C GLU A 29 0.64 -29.04 8.08
N SER A 30 0.96 -29.01 9.38
CA SER A 30 2.17 -29.66 9.92
C SER A 30 2.19 -31.18 9.71
N SER A 31 1.02 -31.78 9.51
CA SER A 31 0.87 -33.21 9.23
C SER A 31 1.04 -33.59 7.76
N LEU A 32 1.23 -32.63 6.84
CA LEU A 32 1.30 -32.88 5.41
C LEU A 32 2.62 -32.41 4.79
N PRO A 33 3.24 -33.21 3.90
CA PRO A 33 4.48 -32.85 3.23
C PRO A 33 4.29 -31.82 2.10
N HIS A 34 3.04 -31.53 1.73
CA HIS A 34 2.68 -30.60 0.66
C HIS A 34 1.61 -29.61 1.16
N PRO A 35 1.58 -28.38 0.64
CA PRO A 35 0.58 -27.40 1.04
C PRO A 35 -0.80 -27.85 0.56
N MET A 36 -1.80 -27.69 1.42
CA MET A 36 -3.18 -28.10 1.13
C MET A 36 -4.05 -26.89 0.82
N SER A 37 -5.12 -27.10 0.04
CA SER A 37 -6.01 -26.00 -0.28
C SER A 37 -6.68 -25.42 0.97
N ASN A 38 -6.55 -24.12 1.17
CA ASN A 38 -7.20 -23.34 2.20
C ASN A 38 -8.63 -23.01 1.75
N THR A 39 -9.59 -23.81 2.20
CA THR A 39 -11.02 -23.63 1.93
C THR A 39 -11.71 -22.67 2.88
N LYS A 40 -11.00 -22.15 3.90
CA LYS A 40 -11.55 -21.09 4.76
C LYS A 40 -11.69 -19.83 3.92
N ARG A 41 -12.93 -19.41 3.69
CA ARG A 41 -13.21 -18.04 3.22
C ARG A 41 -12.58 -17.08 4.23
N VAL A 42 -11.57 -16.33 3.78
CA VAL A 42 -11.12 -15.14 4.52
C VAL A 42 -12.37 -14.27 4.71
N PRO A 43 -12.71 -13.84 5.94
CA PRO A 43 -13.83 -12.94 6.14
C PRO A 43 -13.50 -11.61 5.45
N TYR A 44 -14.06 -11.42 4.27
CA TYR A 44 -14.03 -10.13 3.57
C TYR A 44 -14.86 -9.15 4.40
N ARG A 45 -14.20 -8.23 5.09
CA ARG A 45 -14.89 -7.06 5.65
C ARG A 45 -14.77 -5.94 4.63
N CYS A 46 -15.88 -5.34 4.25
CA CYS A 46 -15.86 -4.10 3.48
C CYS A 46 -15.02 -3.07 4.24
N VAL A 47 -14.10 -2.42 3.54
CA VAL A 47 -13.36 -1.29 4.08
C VAL A 47 -14.30 -0.10 4.14
N ASP A 48 -14.34 0.58 5.28
CA ASP A 48 -14.98 1.89 5.39
C ASP A 48 -14.04 2.92 4.76
N TRP A 49 -14.29 3.22 3.49
CA TRP A 49 -13.49 4.17 2.71
C TRP A 49 -13.58 5.58 3.28
N GLU A 50 -14.71 5.97 3.87
CA GLU A 50 -14.90 7.31 4.43
C GLU A 50 -14.05 7.49 5.70
N ALA A 51 -14.10 6.51 6.62
CA ALA A 51 -13.26 6.51 7.81
C ALA A 51 -11.76 6.44 7.49
N MET A 52 -11.38 5.70 6.44
CA MET A 52 -9.99 5.64 6.00
C MET A 52 -9.54 6.98 5.42
N MET A 53 -10.33 7.60 4.53
CA MET A 53 -10.00 8.88 3.92
C MET A 53 -9.96 10.01 4.97
N SER A 54 -10.87 10.02 5.93
CA SER A 54 -10.87 11.02 7.01
C SER A 54 -9.64 10.90 7.91
N SER A 55 -9.13 9.69 8.15
CA SER A 55 -7.88 9.48 8.91
C SER A 55 -6.62 10.04 8.22
N HIS A 56 -6.72 10.35 6.92
CA HIS A 56 -5.64 10.93 6.12
C HIS A 56 -5.84 12.41 5.81
N ALA A 57 -6.92 13.04 6.31
CA ALA A 57 -7.24 14.43 6.03
C ALA A 57 -6.08 15.39 6.42
N ASP A 58 -5.43 15.14 7.55
CA ASP A 58 -4.31 15.96 8.04
C ASP A 58 -3.02 15.80 7.22
N ARG A 59 -2.98 14.87 6.27
CA ARG A 59 -1.81 14.61 5.39
C ARG A 59 -1.97 15.25 4.01
N LEU A 60 -3.04 16.00 3.78
CA LEU A 60 -3.28 16.72 2.54
C LEU A 60 -2.52 18.05 2.57
N VAL A 61 -1.44 18.13 1.81
CA VAL A 61 -0.73 19.38 1.53
C VAL A 61 -1.34 20.06 0.31
N SER A 62 -1.51 21.39 0.39
CA SER A 62 -2.07 22.16 -0.72
C SER A 62 -1.07 22.28 -1.88
N HIS A 63 -1.56 22.55 -3.09
CA HIS A 63 -0.68 22.76 -4.24
C HIS A 63 0.24 23.96 -4.05
N GLU A 64 -0.25 25.01 -3.38
CA GLU A 64 0.52 26.21 -3.03
C GLU A 64 1.65 25.88 -2.03
N GLU A 65 1.34 25.08 -1.01
CA GLU A 65 2.33 24.62 -0.02
C GLU A 65 3.43 23.79 -0.67
N VAL A 66 3.08 22.83 -1.53
CA VAL A 66 4.07 22.05 -2.31
C VAL A 66 4.93 22.94 -3.19
N SER A 67 4.34 23.98 -3.81
CA SER A 67 5.06 24.92 -4.67
C SER A 67 6.01 25.84 -3.90
N SER A 68 5.75 26.05 -2.60
CA SER A 68 6.55 26.89 -1.71
C SER A 68 7.75 26.16 -1.10
N LEU A 69 7.87 24.83 -1.28
CA LEU A 69 8.94 24.03 -0.70
C LEU A 69 10.29 24.37 -1.35
N VAL A 70 11.24 24.81 -0.54
CA VAL A 70 12.63 25.08 -0.94
C VAL A 70 13.54 23.99 -0.40
N ASN A 71 14.50 23.53 -1.20
CA ASN A 71 15.49 22.55 -0.76
C ASN A 71 16.39 23.19 0.32
N PRO A 72 16.43 22.64 1.56
CA PRO A 72 17.21 23.22 2.65
C PRO A 72 18.72 23.16 2.44
N PHE A 73 19.21 22.35 1.50
CA PHE A 73 20.63 22.21 1.18
C PHE A 73 21.05 22.96 -0.09
N LEU A 74 20.16 23.78 -0.66
CA LEU A 74 20.43 24.45 -1.94
C LEU A 74 21.60 25.44 -1.85
N ASP A 75 21.83 26.03 -0.67
CA ASP A 75 22.82 27.08 -0.45
C ASP A 75 24.13 26.60 0.21
N GLU A 76 24.24 25.33 0.62
CA GLU A 76 25.43 24.82 1.33
C GLU A 76 26.68 24.63 0.44
N ASN A 77 26.56 24.90 -0.87
CA ASN A 77 27.63 24.73 -1.87
C ASN A 77 27.89 25.96 -2.76
N SER A 78 27.44 27.16 -2.38
CA SER A 78 27.73 28.43 -3.10
C SER A 78 28.82 29.26 -2.47
#